data_AF-A0A482X0X0-F1
#
_entry.id   AF-A0A482X0X0-F1
#
_cell.length_a   1.000
_cell.length_b   1.000
_cell.length_c   1.000
_cell.angle_alpha   90.00
_cell.angle_beta   90.00
_cell.angle_gamma   90.00
#
_symmetry.space_group_name_H-M   'P 1'
#
loop_
_entity.id
_entity.type
_entity.pdbx_description
1 polymer ?
#
loop_
_entity_poly.entity_id
_entity_poly.type
_entity_poly.pdbx_seq_one_letter_code
_entity_poly.pdbx_strand_id
1 'polypeptide(L)' 'METFNYIIMSKGIILLAGQENMQRSIRTFAISLSADMAPVATIVVYSIERFGDVIADSLTFPVNGISRNNVSSRQT' A
#
# COMPACT_ATOMS: atom_id res chain seq x y z
N MET A 1 -17.22 -15.81 -3.02
CA MET A 1 -16.98 -14.39 -3.35
C MET A 1 -15.57 -14.30 -3.88
N GLU A 2 -15.36 -13.63 -5.00
CA GLU A 2 -14.01 -13.39 -5.51
C GLU A 2 -13.31 -12.36 -4.62
N THR A 3 -12.01 -12.53 -4.41
CA THR A 3 -11.23 -11.64 -3.56
C THR A 3 -9.86 -11.40 -4.17
N PHE A 4 -9.29 -10.23 -3.90
CA PHE A 4 -7.88 -9.98 -4.16
C PHE A 4 -7.19 -9.59 -2.86
N ASN A 5 -5.90 -9.89 -2.79
CA ASN A 5 -5.04 -9.53 -1.68
C ASN A 5 -4.17 -8.36 -2.08
N TYR A 6 -3.73 -7.59 -1.09
CA TYR A 6 -2.76 -6.53 -1.32
C TYR A 6 -1.77 -6.46 -0.16
N ILE A 7 -0.54 -6.05 -0.49
CA ILE A 7 0.48 -5.69 0.48
C ILE A 7 1.05 -4.32 0.13
N ILE A 8 1.42 -3.56 1.15
CA ILE A 8 2.15 -2.30 1.02
C ILE A 8 3.51 -2.48 1.65
N MET A 9 4.53 -2.12 0.89
CA MET A 9 5.92 -2.23 1.29
C MET A 9 6.59 -0.86 1.24
N SER A 10 7.52 -0.63 2.15
CA SER A 10 8.48 0.48 2.09
C SER A 10 9.75 0.03 2.80
N LYS A 11 10.91 0.53 2.35
CA LYS A 11 12.22 0.22 2.95
C LYS A 11 12.51 -1.29 3.11
N GLY A 12 11.99 -2.11 2.19
CA GLY A 12 12.18 -3.56 2.20
C GLY A 12 11.35 -4.33 3.22
N ILE A 13 10.40 -3.70 3.92
CA ILE A 13 9.48 -4.37 4.86
C ILE A 13 8.02 -4.23 4.42
N ILE A 14 7.19 -5.20 4.82
CA ILE A 14 5.73 -5.12 4.68
C ILE A 14 5.18 -4.26 5.81
N LEU A 15 4.51 -3.17 5.47
CA LEU A 15 3.86 -2.25 6.41
C LEU A 15 2.38 -2.61 6.63
N LEU A 16 1.70 -3.03 5.57
CA LEU A 16 0.28 -3.39 5.60
C LEU A 16 0.03 -4.60 4.69
N ALA A 17 -0.87 -5.48 5.11
CA ALA A 17 -1.43 -6.53 4.28
C ALA A 17 -2.94 -6.59 4.50
N GLY A 18 -3.69 -6.90 3.46
CA GLY A 18 -5.14 -7.00 3.53
C GLY A 18 -5.74 -7.79 2.38
N GLN A 19 -7.03 -8.03 2.49
CA GLN A 19 -7.83 -8.72 1.50
C GLN A 19 -9.10 -7.94 1.25
N GLU A 20 -9.50 -7.88 -0.01
CA GLU A 20 -10.67 -7.15 -0.46
C GLU A 20 -11.61 -8.06 -1.24
N ASN A 21 -12.90 -7.96 -0.96
CA ASN A 21 -13.95 -8.64 -1.71
C ASN A 21 -14.23 -7.95 -3.05
N MET A 22 -14.25 -8.71 -4.14
CA MET A 22 -14.63 -8.23 -5.45
C MET A 22 -16.15 -8.33 -5.59
N GLN A 23 -16.88 -7.25 -5.25
CA GLN A 23 -18.34 -7.19 -5.39
C GLN A 23 -18.79 -6.88 -6.82
N ARG A 24 -17.91 -6.31 -7.65
CA ARG A 24 -18.11 -5.93 -9.05
C ARG A 24 -16.81 -6.16 -9.81
N SER A 25 -16.84 -6.18 -11.14
CA SER A 25 -15.66 -6.38 -11.99
C SER A 25 -14.55 -5.33 -11.79
N ILE A 26 -14.90 -4.12 -11.33
CA ILE A 26 -13.95 -3.05 -11.01
C ILE A 26 -14.19 -2.62 -9.57
N ARG A 27 -13.09 -2.50 -8.81
CA ARG A 27 -13.12 -2.02 -7.44
C ARG A 27 -11.98 -1.05 -7.17
N THR A 28 -12.33 0.08 -6.55
CA THR A 28 -11.38 1.04 -6.00
C THR A 28 -11.43 0.97 -4.48
N PHE A 29 -10.27 1.06 -3.82
CA PHE A 29 -10.16 1.12 -2.37
C PHE A 29 -9.15 2.20 -1.97
N ALA A 30 -9.33 2.78 -0.79
CA ALA A 30 -8.47 3.83 -0.26
C ALA A 30 -7.40 3.24 0.65
N ILE A 31 -6.20 3.80 0.59
CA ILE A 31 -5.10 3.48 1.49
C ILE A 31 -4.73 4.76 2.24
N SER A 32 -4.75 4.70 3.56
CA SER A 32 -4.27 5.79 4.40
C SER A 32 -2.74 5.82 4.39
N LEU A 33 -2.17 6.93 3.93
CA LEU A 33 -0.72 7.14 3.96
C LEU A 33 -0.23 7.39 5.39
N SER A 34 0.99 6.92 5.68
CA SER A 34 1.68 7.18 6.95
C SER A 34 3.13 7.62 6.71
N ALA A 35 3.73 8.26 7.70
CA ALA A 35 5.13 8.69 7.63
C ALA A 35 6.12 7.51 7.49
N ASP A 36 5.75 6.28 7.85
CA ASP A 36 6.62 5.11 7.69
C ASP A 36 6.82 4.73 6.23
N MET A 37 5.86 5.10 5.38
CA MET A 37 5.86 4.85 3.94
C MET A 37 6.78 5.81 3.16
N ALA A 38 7.27 6.89 3.79
CA ALA A 38 8.19 7.83 3.16
C ALA A 38 9.61 7.22 3.03
N PRO A 39 10.36 7.52 1.94
CA PRO A 39 10.02 8.45 0.87
C PRO A 39 9.28 7.81 -0.32
N VAL A 40 9.23 6.48 -0.37
CA VAL A 40 8.65 5.70 -1.48
C VAL A 40 7.94 4.48 -0.89
N ALA A 41 6.75 4.19 -1.41
CA ALA A 41 6.02 2.97 -1.10
C ALA A 41 5.65 2.22 -2.37
N THR A 42 5.56 0.90 -2.25
CA THR A 42 5.12 0.00 -3.31
C THR A 42 3.91 -0.77 -2.82
N ILE A 43 2.82 -0.71 -3.57
CA ILE A 43 1.70 -1.62 -3.39
C ILE A 43 1.85 -2.78 -4.37
N VAL A 44 1.61 -3.99 -3.90
CA VAL A 44 1.43 -5.18 -4.74
C VAL A 44 0.02 -5.69 -4.51
N VAL A 45 -0.70 -5.92 -5.60
CA VAL A 45 -2.05 -6.49 -5.59
C VAL A 45 -1.98 -7.83 -6.30
N TYR A 46 -2.60 -8.87 -5.73
CA TYR A 46 -2.58 -10.20 -6.31
C TYR A 46 -3.85 -11.00 -6.05
N SER A 47 -4.20 -11.89 -6.97
CA SER A 47 -5.24 -12.91 -6.81
C SER A 47 -4.63 -14.31 -6.97
N ILE A 48 -5.24 -15.28 -6.30
CA ILE A 48 -4.94 -16.70 -6.48
C ILE A 48 -6.16 -17.33 -7.13
N GLU A 49 -6.00 -17.78 -8.37
CA GLU A 49 -7.05 -18.43 -9.13
C GLU A 49 -7.29 -19.87 -8.65
N ARG A 50 -8.37 -20.49 -9.12
CA ARG A 50 -8.83 -21.81 -8.64
C ARG A 50 -7.80 -22.94 -8.74
N PHE A 51 -6.82 -22.81 -9.63
CA PHE A 51 -5.77 -23.82 -9.85
C PHE A 51 -4.42 -23.43 -9.24
N GLY A 52 -4.38 -22.36 -8.44
CA GLY A 52 -3.14 -21.88 -7.83
C GLY A 52 -2.34 -20.92 -8.71
N ASP A 53 -2.85 -20.55 -9.89
CA ASP A 53 -2.25 -19.50 -10.70
C ASP A 53 -2.31 -18.17 -9.96
N VAL A 54 -1.19 -17.47 -9.91
CA VAL A 54 -1.07 -16.17 -9.25
C VAL A 54 -1.00 -15.09 -10.31
N ILE A 55 -1.94 -14.16 -10.28
CA ILE A 55 -1.92 -12.94 -11.08
C ILE A 55 -1.58 -11.80 -10.13
N ALA A 56 -0.57 -11.01 -10.47
CA ALA A 56 -0.12 -9.90 -9.64
C ALA A 56 0.28 -8.69 -10.48
N ASP A 57 0.08 -7.50 -9.90
CA ASP A 57 0.59 -6.24 -10.43
C ASP A 57 1.07 -5.35 -9.28
N SER A 58 1.88 -4.35 -9.58
CA SER A 58 2.45 -3.46 -8.58
C SER A 58 2.53 -2.01 -9.04
N LEU A 59 2.39 -1.10 -8.08
CA LEU A 59 2.56 0.33 -8.29
C LEU A 59 3.51 0.88 -7.23
N THR A 60 4.55 1.58 -7.68
CA THR A 60 5.48 2.30 -6.79
C THR A 60 5.22 3.79 -6.91
N PHE A 61 5.05 4.46 -5.77
CA PHE A 61 4.70 5.88 -5.73
C PHE A 61 5.49 6.62 -4.64
N PRO A 62 5.83 7.90 -4.88
CA PRO A 62 6.48 8.73 -3.88
C PRO A 62 5.52 9.07 -2.74
N VAL A 63 6.04 9.11 -1.52
CA VAL A 63 5.33 9.55 -0.32
C VAL A 63 6.12 10.69 0.29
N ASN A 64 5.48 11.86 0.39
CA ASN A 64 6.11 13.01 1.03
C ASN A 64 6.45 12.68 2.48
N GLY A 65 7.68 13.01 2.89
CA GLY A 65 8.10 12.87 4.28
C GLY A 65 7.34 13.86 5.16
N ILE A 66 6.22 13.41 5.74
CA ILE A 66 5.57 14.16 6.80
C ILE A 66 6.42 13.95 8.04
N SER A 67 7.11 14.99 8.49
CA SER A 67 7.91 14.89 9.70
C SER A 67 7.03 14.47 10.87
N ARG A 68 7.38 13.35 11.53
CA ARG A 68 6.71 12.93 12.78
C ARG A 68 6.97 13.93 13.92
N ASN A 69 8.00 14.76 13.79
CA ASN A 69 8.37 15.77 14.77
C ASN A 69 8.32 17.16 14.15
N ASN A 70 7.36 18.00 14.58
CA ASN A 70 7.28 19.38 14.12
C ASN A 70 8.41 20.21 14.79
N VAL A 71 9.61 20.16 14.21
CA VAL A 71 10.72 20.98 14.69
C VAL A 71 10.56 22.37 14.10
N SER A 72 9.95 23.28 14.86
CA SER A 72 9.98 24.71 14.58
C SER A 72 11.20 25.32 15.26
N SER A 73 12.19 25.77 14.46
CA SER A 73 13.27 26.59 14.98
C SER A 73 12.71 27.97 15.30
N ARG A 74 12.59 28.30 16.59
CA ARG A 74 12.27 29.65 17.04
C ARG A 74 13.55 30.48 16.97
N GLN A 75 13.71 31.25 15.90
CA GLN A 75 14.84 32.18 15.74
C GLN A 75 14.68 33.32 16.77
N THR A 76 15.74 33.57 17.56
CA THR A 76 15.84 34.66 18.54
C THR A 76 16.67 35.78 17.97
#